data_AF-A0A8S1DU36-F1
#
_entry.id   AF-A0A8S1DU36-F1
#
_cell.length_a   1.000
_cell.length_b   1.000
_cell.length_c   1.000
_cell.angle_alpha   90.00
_cell.angle_beta   90.00
_cell.angle_gamma   90.00
#
_symmetry.space_group_name_H-M   'P 1'
#
loop_
_entity.id
_entity.type
_entity.pdbx_description
1 polymer ?
#
loop_
_entity_poly.entity_id
_entity_poly.type
_entity_poly.pdbx_seq_one_letter_code
_entity_poly.pdbx_strand_id
1 'polypeptide(L)'
;MNGFRVGANWGLSKYHVREFSCGKMYYRTFYLDEKRDTLYIGAMDRVFKLNLSNISHSNCERDSLQLEPGQVTSCVAKGKSEVSSRSTFDIYQFSRAI
;
A
#
# COMPACT_ATOMS: atom_id res chain seq x y z
N MET A 1 10.79 -3.92 -6.57
CA MET A 1 9.96 -4.88 -5.80
C MET A 1 8.50 -4.65 -6.19
N ASN A 2 7.76 -5.71 -6.53
CA ASN A 2 6.37 -5.62 -6.98
C ASN A 2 5.35 -5.82 -5.84
N GLY A 3 5.83 -6.09 -4.62
CA GLY A 3 5.02 -6.37 -3.44
C GLY A 3 5.90 -6.33 -2.19
N PHE A 4 5.32 -6.72 -1.05
CA PHE A 4 6.03 -6.86 0.22
C PHE A 4 5.65 -8.17 0.92
N ARG A 5 6.50 -8.57 1.87
CA ARG A 5 6.36 -9.82 2.62
C ARG A 5 6.27 -9.53 4.12
N VAL A 6 5.36 -10.23 4.79
CA VAL A 6 5.19 -10.19 6.25
C VAL A 6 5.38 -11.60 6.79
N GLY A 7 6.18 -11.74 7.85
CA GLY A 7 6.41 -13.01 8.52
C GLY A 7 7.07 -12.80 9.88
N ALA A 8 6.79 -13.68 10.84
CA ALA A 8 7.45 -13.69 12.13
C ALA A 8 8.90 -14.19 11.96
N ASN A 9 9.87 -13.43 12.45
CA ASN A 9 11.29 -13.76 12.32
C ASN A 9 11.75 -14.71 13.44
N TRP A 10 11.10 -15.86 13.60
CA TRP A 10 11.54 -16.94 14.47
C TRP A 10 11.88 -18.13 13.57
N GLY A 11 13.12 -18.63 13.69
CA GLY A 11 13.80 -19.48 12.71
C GLY A 11 12.93 -20.50 11.95
N LEU A 12 13.13 -20.51 10.62
CA LEU A 12 12.96 -21.66 9.72
C LEU A 12 11.53 -22.16 9.45
N SER A 13 10.75 -21.41 8.67
CA SER A 13 9.77 -22.01 7.74
C SER A 13 9.26 -21.00 6.70
N LYS A 14 9.47 -21.29 5.39
CA LYS A 14 8.89 -20.52 4.27
C LYS A 14 7.35 -20.44 4.32
N TYR A 15 6.69 -21.34 5.06
CA TYR A 15 5.23 -21.39 5.16
C TYR A 15 4.63 -20.25 5.99
N HIS A 16 5.44 -19.54 6.78
CA HIS A 16 4.99 -18.46 7.66
C HIS A 16 5.19 -17.07 7.06
N VAL A 17 5.77 -16.97 5.85
CA VAL A 17 5.92 -15.72 5.13
C VAL A 17 4.74 -15.57 4.18
N ARG A 18 3.95 -14.52 4.38
CA ARG A 18 2.85 -14.13 3.49
C ARG A 18 3.33 -13.00 2.60
N GLU A 19 2.87 -12.99 1.34
CA GLU A 19 3.20 -11.97 0.36
C GLU A 19 1.92 -11.28 -0.12
N PHE A 20 2.02 -9.97 -0.32
CA PHE A 20 0.97 -9.16 -0.93
C PHE A 20 1.54 -8.34 -2.10
N SER A 21 0.86 -8.38 -3.25
CA SER A 21 1.24 -7.68 -4.48
C SER A 21 0.01 -7.48 -5.37
N CYS A 22 -0.29 -6.23 -5.69
CA CYS A 22 -1.22 -5.80 -6.75
C CYS A 22 -0.46 -5.21 -7.95
N GLY A 23 0.80 -5.61 -8.15
CA GLY A 23 1.69 -5.05 -9.16
C GLY A 23 2.52 -3.88 -8.63
N LYS A 24 3.11 -3.10 -9.55
CA LYS A 24 4.06 -2.03 -9.24
C LYS A 24 3.35 -0.77 -8.71
N MET A 25 2.85 -0.86 -7.49
CA MET A 25 2.06 0.19 -6.83
C MET A 25 2.87 1.07 -5.86
N TYR A 26 4.20 0.92 -5.80
CA TYR A 26 5.06 1.74 -4.94
C TYR A 26 4.61 1.81 -3.47
N TYR A 27 4.44 0.63 -2.83
CA TYR A 27 4.10 0.51 -1.41
C TYR A 27 5.16 1.20 -0.54
N ARG A 28 4.79 2.28 0.16
CA ARG A 28 5.74 3.13 0.90
C ARG A 28 5.34 3.41 2.34
N THR A 29 4.05 3.42 2.66
CA THR A 29 3.55 3.73 4.01
C THR A 29 2.87 2.50 4.59
N PHE A 30 3.17 2.21 5.85
CA PHE A 30 2.60 1.10 6.59
C PHE A 30 2.05 1.64 7.90
N TYR A 31 0.84 1.23 8.25
CA TYR A 31 0.23 1.54 9.53
C TYR A 31 -0.45 0.30 10.09
N LEU A 32 0.02 -0.12 11.25
CA LEU A 32 -0.48 -1.28 11.95
C LEU A 32 -1.54 -0.84 12.96
N ASP A 33 -2.77 -1.31 12.78
CA ASP A 33 -3.83 -1.22 13.78
C ASP A 33 -4.02 -2.60 14.43
N GLU A 34 -3.29 -2.83 15.51
CA GLU A 34 -3.32 -4.08 16.27
C GLU A 34 -4.71 -4.35 16.88
N LYS A 35 -5.46 -3.29 17.24
CA LYS A 35 -6.78 -3.44 17.85
C LYS A 35 -7.81 -3.99 16.87
N ARG A 36 -7.64 -3.67 15.59
CA ARG A 36 -8.53 -4.11 14.49
C ARG A 36 -7.95 -5.26 13.67
N ASP A 37 -6.82 -5.83 14.08
CA ASP A 37 -6.08 -6.85 13.33
C ASP A 37 -5.88 -6.47 11.84
N THR A 38 -5.57 -5.19 11.59
CA THR A 38 -5.55 -4.61 10.24
C THR A 38 -4.23 -3.91 9.96
N LEU A 39 -3.66 -4.15 8.77
CA LEU A 39 -2.51 -3.44 8.24
C LEU A 39 -2.94 -2.57 7.07
N TYR A 40 -2.87 -1.26 7.25
CA TYR A 40 -3.14 -0.31 6.18
C TYR A 40 -1.85 0.01 5.42
N ILE A 41 -1.91 0.02 4.09
CA ILE A 41 -0.77 0.24 3.20
C ILE A 41 -1.04 1.43 2.29
N GLY A 42 -0.20 2.46 2.37
CA GLY A 42 -0.18 3.56 1.43
C GLY A 42 0.63 3.20 0.19
N ALA A 43 -0.01 3.31 -0.96
CA ALA A 43 0.54 3.04 -2.28
C ALA A 43 0.21 4.18 -3.24
N MET A 44 0.66 4.07 -4.49
CA MET A 44 0.35 5.02 -5.55
C MET A 44 -1.14 5.01 -5.87
N ASP A 45 -1.79 6.17 -5.75
CA ASP A 45 -3.22 6.41 -5.97
C ASP A 45 -4.17 5.53 -5.14
N ARG A 46 -3.67 4.75 -4.17
CA ARG A 46 -4.46 3.77 -3.41
C ARG A 46 -4.00 3.60 -1.97
N VAL A 47 -4.97 3.32 -1.09
CA VAL A 47 -4.73 2.74 0.24
C VAL A 47 -5.28 1.33 0.26
N PHE A 48 -4.50 0.35 0.70
CA PHE A 48 -4.98 -1.00 0.93
C PHE A 48 -5.27 -1.23 2.42
N LYS A 49 -6.32 -1.97 2.73
CA LYS A 49 -6.68 -2.42 4.07
C LYS A 49 -6.52 -3.93 4.12
N LEU A 50 -5.42 -4.41 4.70
CA LEU A 50 -5.10 -5.84 4.71
C LEU A 50 -5.44 -6.46 6.06
N ASN A 51 -5.89 -7.71 6.03
CA ASN A 51 -6.08 -8.51 7.23
C ASN A 51 -4.72 -9.07 7.71
N LEU A 52 -4.33 -8.79 8.96
CA LEU A 52 -3.05 -9.22 9.51
C LEU A 52 -2.93 -10.74 9.68
N SER A 53 -4.02 -11.43 10.00
CA SER A 53 -4.04 -12.89 10.11
C SER A 53 -3.61 -13.57 8.80
N ASN A 54 -3.93 -12.98 7.64
CA ASN A 54 -3.44 -13.44 6.35
C ASN A 54 -3.53 -12.35 5.26
N ILE A 55 -2.42 -11.63 5.06
CA ILE A 55 -2.38 -10.55 4.06
C ILE A 55 -2.61 -11.05 2.62
N SER A 56 -2.29 -12.32 2.34
CA SER A 56 -2.43 -12.90 0.99
C SER A 56 -3.88 -13.16 0.59
N HIS A 57 -4.83 -13.07 1.51
CA HIS A 57 -6.27 -13.21 1.20
C HIS A 57 -6.93 -11.88 0.80
N SER A 58 -6.20 -10.77 0.86
CA SER A 58 -6.75 -9.45 0.54
C SER A 58 -6.86 -9.25 -0.97
N ASN A 59 -7.96 -8.67 -1.43
CA ASN A 59 -8.24 -8.39 -2.83
C ASN A 59 -7.89 -6.94 -3.21
N CYS A 60 -7.26 -6.75 -4.36
CA CYS A 60 -6.71 -5.48 -4.81
C CYS A 60 -7.76 -4.39 -5.08
N GLU A 61 -9.00 -4.76 -5.39
CA GLU A 61 -10.09 -3.84 -5.72
C GLU A 61 -11.00 -3.62 -4.52
N ARG A 62 -11.42 -4.70 -3.85
CA ARG A 62 -12.37 -4.64 -2.73
C ARG A 62 -11.76 -4.13 -1.44
N ASP A 63 -10.49 -4.48 -1.18
CA ASP A 63 -9.79 -4.10 0.04
C ASP A 63 -8.88 -2.88 -0.19
N SER A 64 -9.25 -2.03 -1.16
CA SER A 64 -8.55 -0.76 -1.40
C SER A 64 -9.50 0.42 -1.56
N LEU A 65 -9.01 1.59 -1.19
CA LEU A 65 -9.59 2.87 -1.50
C LEU A 65 -8.77 3.52 -2.61
N GLN A 66 -9.39 3.77 -3.76
CA GLN A 66 -8.76 4.49 -4.86
C GLN A 66 -8.96 6.00 -4.70
N LEU A 67 -7.89 6.75 -4.93
CA LEU A 67 -7.91 8.19 -4.97
C LEU A 67 -7.93 8.70 -6.39
N GLU A 68 -8.64 9.80 -6.59
CA GLU A 68 -8.59 10.55 -7.84
C GLU A 68 -7.31 11.42 -7.87
N PRO A 69 -6.43 11.23 -8.87
CA PRO A 69 -5.20 11.99 -8.96
C PRO A 69 -5.47 13.41 -9.47
N GLY A 70 -5.40 14.41 -8.59
CA GLY A 70 -5.90 15.76 -8.88
C GLY A 70 -5.07 16.63 -9.84
N GLN A 71 -3.75 16.42 -9.97
CA GLN A 71 -2.86 17.37 -10.67
C GLN A 71 -1.79 16.76 -11.58
N VAL A 72 -1.97 15.53 -12.04
CA VAL A 72 -0.97 14.82 -12.86
C VAL A 72 -0.54 15.64 -14.08
N THR A 73 -1.49 16.20 -14.83
CA THR A 73 -1.23 17.00 -16.04
C THR A 73 -0.36 18.23 -15.74
N SER A 74 -0.59 18.90 -14.61
CA SER A 74 0.18 20.09 -14.23
C SER A 74 1.62 19.74 -13.83
N CYS A 75 1.80 18.62 -13.12
CA CYS A 75 3.13 18.13 -12.74
C CYS A 75 3.93 17.68 -13.95
N VAL A 76 3.29 16.99 -14.91
CA VAL A 76 3.93 16.57 -16.17
C VAL A 76 4.32 17.78 -17.01
N ALA A 77 3.46 18.80 -17.10
CA ALA A 77 3.79 20.06 -17.78
C ALA A 77 5.00 20.78 -17.17
N LYS A 78 5.30 20.55 -15.88
CA LYS A 78 6.50 21.07 -15.19
C LYS A 78 7.73 20.18 -15.36
N GLY A 79 7.68 19.15 -16.21
CA GLY A 79 8.81 18.28 -16.54
C GLY A 79 8.96 17.04 -15.68
N LYS A 80 7.98 16.69 -14.82
CA LYS A 80 7.97 15.40 -14.11
C LYS A 80 7.44 14.28 -14.99
N SER A 81 7.87 13.03 -14.72
CA SER A 81 7.26 11.87 -15.37
C SER A 81 5.84 11.65 -14.85
N GLU A 82 4.95 11.08 -15.66
CA GLU A 82 3.57 10.78 -15.27
C GLU A 82 3.51 9.94 -13.98
N VAL A 83 4.34 8.89 -13.89
CA VAL A 83 4.40 8.00 -12.72
C VAL A 83 4.82 8.76 -11.46
N SER A 84 5.80 9.67 -11.56
CA SER A 84 6.22 10.49 -10.41
C SER A 84 5.23 11.60 -10.04
N SER A 85 4.26 11.86 -10.93
CA SER A 85 3.23 12.89 -10.75
C SER A 85 1.96 12.32 -10.11
N ARG A 86 1.87 10.99 -9.95
CA ARG A 86 0.76 10.31 -9.28
C ARG A 86 0.81 10.50 -7.77
N SER A 87 -0.35 10.38 -7.14
CA SER A 87 -0.50 10.61 -5.71
C SER A 87 0.22 9.50 -4.95
N THR A 88 1.11 9.88 -4.04
CA THR A 88 1.72 8.94 -3.08
C THR A 88 1.24 9.33 -1.70
N PHE A 89 0.82 8.36 -0.90
CA PHE A 89 0.52 8.59 0.50
C PHE A 89 1.81 8.83 1.27
N ASP A 90 1.90 9.98 1.93
CA ASP A 90 2.83 10.21 3.02
C ASP A 90 2.10 10.05 4.36
N ILE A 91 2.86 9.83 5.44
CA ILE A 91 2.35 9.56 6.80
C ILE A 91 1.26 10.57 7.22
N TYR A 92 1.41 11.86 6.86
CA TYR A 92 0.47 12.92 7.20
C TYR A 92 -0.87 12.85 6.48
N GLN A 93 -0.90 12.40 5.22
CA GLN A 93 -2.17 12.18 4.50
C GLN A 93 -2.83 10.90 4.98
N PHE A 94 -2.00 9.91 5.32
CA PHE A 94 -2.44 8.62 5.80
C PHE A 94 -3.19 8.73 7.13
N SER A 95 -2.65 9.46 8.12
CA SER A 95 -3.31 9.66 9.43
C SER A 95 -4.62 10.46 9.37
N ARG A 96 -4.92 11.13 8.25
CA ARG A 96 -6.20 11.82 8.03
C ARG A 96 -7.23 10.95 7.31
N ALA A 97 -6.80 9.86 6.69
CA ALA A 97 -7.64 9.00 5.87
C ALA A 97 -8.23 7.79 6.63
N ILE A 98 -7.67 7.45 7.79
CA ILE A 98 -8.07 6.37 8.70
C ILE A 98 -8.37 6.94 10.08
#